data_AF-A0A432UVS3-F1
#
_entry.id   AF-A0A432UVS3-F1
#
_cell.length_a   1.000
_cell.length_b   1.000
_cell.length_c   1.000
_cell.angle_alpha   90.00
_cell.angle_beta   90.00
_cell.angle_gamma   90.00
#
_symmetry.space_group_name_H-M   'P 1'
#
loop_
_entity.id
_entity.type
_entity.pdbx_description
1 polymer ?
#
loop_
_entity_poly.entity_id
_entity_poly.type
_entity_poly.pdbx_seq_one_letter_code
_entity_poly.pdbx_strand_id
1 'polypeptide(L)'
;MATSQDDLNQKLTFRKYEDGEEKWGRYNDKIFREDTSHKCPVYVQRTPPCQGSCPSGHDIRGWLDIVRGIELPPKDVSWQEYAFRRATEANPFPSVMGRVCP
;
A
#
# COMPACT_ATOMS: atom_id res chain seq x y z
N MET A 1 3.58 -10.23 -0.85
CA MET A 1 4.97 -10.67 -0.65
C MET A 1 5.60 -10.78 -2.01
N ALA A 2 6.68 -10.04 -2.29
CA ALA A 2 7.40 -10.17 -3.56
C ALA A 2 8.55 -11.16 -3.36
N THR A 3 8.64 -12.15 -4.23
CA THR A 3 9.76 -13.09 -4.33
C THR A 3 11.04 -12.31 -4.63
N SER A 4 12.14 -12.59 -3.95
CA SER A 4 13.42 -11.90 -4.24
C SER A 4 14.01 -12.39 -5.56
N GLN A 5 14.90 -11.62 -6.16
CA GLN A 5 15.52 -11.97 -7.45
C GLN A 5 16.37 -13.25 -7.33
N ASP A 6 16.95 -13.49 -6.16
CA ASP A 6 17.72 -14.69 -5.86
C ASP A 6 16.80 -15.91 -5.73
N ASP A 7 15.64 -15.76 -5.06
CA ASP A 7 14.62 -16.81 -4.93
C ASP A 7 14.05 -17.23 -6.31
N LEU A 8 14.00 -16.31 -7.29
CA LEU A 8 13.53 -16.60 -8.65
C LEU A 8 14.56 -17.38 -9.49
N ASN A 9 15.84 -17.16 -9.25
CA ASN A 9 16.93 -17.77 -10.02
C ASN A 9 17.38 -19.13 -9.47
N GLN A 10 16.89 -19.52 -8.29
CA GLN A 10 17.24 -20.78 -7.67
C GLN A 10 16.52 -21.96 -8.34
N LYS A 11 17.28 -22.95 -8.83
CA LYS A 11 16.71 -24.20 -9.36
C LYS A 11 15.95 -24.92 -8.26
N LEU A 12 14.67 -25.20 -8.49
CA LEU A 12 13.83 -25.95 -7.57
C LEU A 12 14.43 -27.34 -7.34
N THR A 13 14.88 -27.61 -6.11
CA THR A 13 15.30 -28.95 -5.67
C THR A 13 14.35 -29.45 -4.59
N PHE A 14 14.30 -30.76 -4.37
CA PHE A 14 13.54 -31.34 -3.24
C PHE A 14 14.20 -31.08 -1.87
N ARG A 15 15.35 -30.40 -1.86
CA ARG A 15 16.10 -30.08 -0.66
C ARG A 15 15.59 -28.76 -0.08
N LYS A 16 14.97 -28.83 1.10
CA LYS A 16 14.42 -27.67 1.82
C LYS A 16 15.43 -26.93 2.71
N TYR A 17 16.51 -27.61 3.15
CA TYR A 17 17.48 -27.08 4.11
C TYR A 17 18.92 -27.32 3.64
N GLU A 18 19.80 -26.32 3.82
CA GLU A 18 21.24 -26.44 3.53
C GLU A 18 22.01 -27.10 4.70
N ASP A 19 23.15 -27.75 4.43
CA ASP A 19 23.94 -28.41 5.47
C ASP A 19 24.59 -27.35 6.37
N GLY A 20 24.40 -27.48 7.69
CA GLY A 20 24.93 -26.55 8.68
C GLY A 20 24.03 -25.34 8.98
N GLU A 21 22.84 -25.26 8.38
CA GLU A 21 21.89 -24.19 8.65
C GLU A 21 21.09 -24.47 9.93
N GLU A 22 21.65 -24.09 11.09
CA GLU A 22 21.02 -24.27 12.41
C GLU A 22 20.08 -23.11 12.81
N LYS A 23 19.99 -22.06 11.98
CA LYS A 23 19.29 -20.82 12.31
C LYS A 23 18.03 -20.67 11.46
N TRP A 24 16.96 -20.23 12.09
CA TRP A 24 15.73 -19.83 11.41
C TRP A 24 16.03 -18.67 10.45
N GLY A 25 15.51 -18.76 9.22
CA GLY A 25 15.67 -17.77 8.15
C GLY A 25 15.04 -16.41 8.46
N ARG A 26 13.90 -16.07 7.84
CA ARG A 26 13.31 -14.73 8.00
C ARG A 26 12.68 -14.60 9.39
N TYR A 27 12.77 -13.42 10.01
CA TYR A 27 12.14 -13.14 11.31
C TYR A 27 10.62 -13.39 11.33
N ASN A 28 9.94 -13.34 10.18
CA ASN A 28 8.53 -13.67 10.05
C ASN A 28 8.23 -15.16 10.32
N ASP A 29 9.19 -16.05 10.10
CA ASP A 29 9.04 -17.49 10.34
C ASP A 29 8.96 -17.80 11.85
N LYS A 30 9.36 -16.84 12.70
CA LYS A 30 9.21 -16.92 14.16
C LYS A 30 7.84 -16.42 14.64
N ILE A 31 7.07 -15.76 13.78
CA ILE A 31 5.76 -15.17 14.12
C ILE A 31 4.63 -16.18 13.92
N PHE A 32 4.76 -17.04 12.91
CA PHE A 32 3.78 -18.07 12.56
C PHE A 32 4.29 -19.44 13.00
N ARG A 33 3.55 -20.11 13.87
CA ARG A 33 3.74 -21.53 14.22
C ARG A 33 2.59 -22.29 13.57
N GLU A 34 2.88 -22.95 12.45
CA GLU A 34 1.88 -23.61 11.60
C GLU A 34 0.84 -22.56 11.16
N ASP A 35 -0.43 -22.69 11.56
CA ASP A 35 -1.52 -21.74 11.28
C ASP A 35 -1.83 -20.79 12.45
N THR A 36 -0.98 -20.77 13.48
CA THR A 36 -1.19 -19.95 14.69
C THR A 36 -0.17 -18.83 14.79
N SER A 37 -0.61 -17.65 15.24
CA SER A 37 0.29 -16.56 15.60
C SER A 37 -0.06 -16.00 16.97
N HIS A 38 0.97 -15.73 17.77
CA HIS A 38 0.84 -15.01 19.04
C HIS A 38 0.62 -13.50 18.83
N LYS A 39 0.69 -13.00 17.58
CA LYS A 39 0.36 -11.62 17.23
C LYS A 39 -1.08 -11.53 16.75
N CYS A 40 -1.90 -10.78 17.48
CA CYS A 40 -3.24 -10.38 17.00
C CYS A 40 -3.10 -9.37 15.84
N PRO A 41 -3.90 -9.49 14.76
CA PRO A 41 -3.96 -8.46 13.74
C PRO A 41 -4.37 -7.12 14.37
N VAL A 42 -3.61 -6.07 14.08
CA VAL A 42 -3.96 -4.70 14.47
C VAL A 42 -4.23 -3.90 13.21
N TYR A 43 -5.28 -3.07 13.25
CA TYR A 43 -5.52 -2.11 12.18
C TYR A 43 -4.44 -1.05 12.20
N VAL A 44 -3.63 -1.02 11.14
CA VAL A 44 -2.56 -0.03 10.97
C VAL A 44 -2.93 0.85 9.79
N GLN A 45 -2.97 2.16 10.04
CA GLN A 45 -3.04 3.15 8.96
C GLN A 45 -1.72 3.12 8.19
N ARG A 46 -1.79 2.77 6.90
CA ARG A 46 -0.63 2.74 6.01
C ARG A 46 -0.84 3.75 4.90
N THR A 47 0.18 4.56 4.67
CA THR A 47 0.22 5.48 3.53
C THR A 47 0.14 4.67 2.24
N PRO A 48 -0.85 4.91 1.36
CA PRO A 48 -0.89 4.27 0.05
C PRO A 48 0.40 4.57 -0.72
N PRO A 49 0.91 3.63 -1.53
CA PRO A 49 2.11 3.87 -2.33
C PRO A 49 1.92 5.05 -3.30
N CYS A 50 0.72 5.24 -3.86
CA CYS A 50 0.43 6.38 -4.72
C CYS A 50 0.60 7.74 -4.01
N GLN A 51 0.12 7.85 -2.77
CA GLN A 51 0.32 9.06 -1.96
C GLN A 51 1.77 9.21 -1.51
N GLY A 52 2.41 8.12 -1.07
CA GLY A 52 3.79 8.12 -0.59
C GLY A 52 4.83 8.42 -1.68
N SER A 53 4.51 8.12 -2.94
CA SER A 53 5.36 8.46 -4.10
C SER A 53 5.05 9.84 -4.69
N CYS A 54 3.90 10.44 -4.36
CA CYS A 54 3.55 11.76 -4.85
C CYS A 54 4.38 12.84 -4.11
N PRO A 55 5.19 13.67 -4.80
CA PRO A 55 5.99 14.69 -4.13
C PRO A 55 5.17 15.72 -3.35
N SER A 56 3.92 15.95 -3.73
CA SER A 56 3.02 16.87 -3.01
C SER A 56 2.24 16.19 -1.88
N GLY A 57 2.42 14.89 -1.63
CA GLY A 57 1.68 14.14 -0.61
C GLY A 57 0.18 14.04 -0.88
N HIS A 58 -0.23 14.11 -2.14
CA HIS A 58 -1.62 14.16 -2.57
C HIS A 58 -2.43 12.96 -2.07
N ASP A 59 -3.62 13.19 -1.49
CA ASP A 59 -4.52 12.13 -1.04
C ASP A 59 -5.28 11.49 -2.22
N ILE A 60 -4.53 10.74 -3.03
CA ILE A 60 -5.03 10.12 -4.27
C ILE A 60 -6.16 9.13 -3.99
N ARG A 61 -6.04 8.34 -2.92
CA ARG A 61 -7.07 7.37 -2.55
C ARG A 61 -8.34 8.09 -2.09
N GLY A 62 -8.23 9.09 -1.22
CA GLY A 62 -9.41 9.76 -0.66
C GLY A 62 -10.28 10.44 -1.70
N TRP A 63 -9.71 11.21 -2.64
CA TRP A 63 -10.55 11.84 -3.67
C TRP A 63 -11.09 10.82 -4.70
N LEU A 64 -10.39 9.71 -4.95
CA LEU A 64 -10.90 8.63 -5.80
C LEU A 64 -12.06 7.88 -5.14
N ASP A 65 -12.04 7.69 -3.83
CA ASP A 65 -13.12 7.04 -3.08
C ASP A 65 -14.42 7.86 -3.17
N ILE A 66 -14.31 9.20 -3.15
CA ILE A 66 -15.44 10.10 -3.41
C ILE A 66 -15.99 9.91 -4.83
N VAL A 67 -15.12 9.91 -5.84
CA VAL A 67 -15.53 9.73 -7.25
C VAL A 67 -16.19 8.37 -7.48
N ARG A 68 -15.80 7.34 -6.70
CA ARG A 68 -16.39 6.00 -6.77
C ARG A 68 -17.66 5.84 -5.93
N GLY A 69 -18.08 6.88 -5.20
CA GLY A 69 -19.25 6.83 -4.33
C GLY A 69 -19.06 5.95 -3.10
N ILE A 70 -17.80 5.63 -2.73
CA ILE A 70 -17.47 4.94 -1.48
C ILE A 70 -17.59 5.93 -0.32
N GLU A 71 -17.00 7.12 -0.49
CA GLU A 71 -17.16 8.24 0.42
C GLU A 71 -18.25 9.18 -0.10
N LEU A 72 -19.30 9.39 0.68
CA LEU A 72 -20.41 10.26 0.29
C LEU A 72 -20.13 11.71 0.69
N PRO A 73 -20.43 12.69 -0.19
CA PRO A 73 -20.25 14.09 0.15
C PRO A 73 -21.21 14.53 1.28
N PRO A 74 -20.85 15.59 2.03
CA PRO A 74 -21.76 16.23 2.98
C PRO A 74 -23.06 16.71 2.30
N LYS A 75 -24.10 16.96 3.11
CA LYS A 75 -25.34 17.58 2.61
C LYS A 75 -25.02 18.90 1.90
N ASP A 76 -25.73 19.15 0.79
CA ASP A 76 -25.63 20.36 -0.02
C ASP A 76 -24.30 20.56 -0.77
N VAL A 77 -23.41 19.57 -0.79
CA VAL A 77 -22.16 19.60 -1.58
C VAL A 77 -22.22 18.53 -2.67
N SER A 78 -21.94 18.93 -3.91
CA SER A 78 -21.82 17.94 -5.00
C SER A 78 -20.58 17.06 -4.81
N TRP A 79 -20.64 15.80 -5.23
CA TRP A 79 -19.47 14.92 -5.11
C TRP A 79 -18.26 15.45 -5.89
N GLN A 80 -18.51 16.15 -7.02
CA GLN A 80 -17.47 16.79 -7.83
C GLN A 80 -16.73 17.86 -7.04
N GLU A 81 -17.47 18.74 -6.36
CA GLU A 81 -16.89 19.79 -5.53
C GLU A 81 -16.16 19.20 -4.33
N TYR A 82 -16.72 18.16 -3.71
CA TYR A 82 -16.09 17.50 -2.58
C TYR A 82 -14.76 16.83 -2.95
N ALA A 83 -14.74 16.09 -4.06
CA ALA A 83 -13.53 15.47 -4.60
C ALA A 83 -12.50 16.54 -5.02
N PHE A 84 -12.95 17.64 -5.64
CA PHE A 84 -12.07 18.74 -6.03
C PHE A 84 -11.40 19.38 -4.80
N ARG A 85 -12.17 19.70 -3.76
CA ARG A 85 -11.64 20.25 -2.50
C ARG A 85 -10.57 19.35 -1.89
N ARG A 86 -10.84 18.05 -1.80
CA ARG A 86 -9.88 17.04 -1.30
C ARG A 86 -8.61 16.99 -2.15
N ALA A 87 -8.75 16.95 -3.47
CA ALA A 87 -7.59 16.95 -4.38
C ALA A 87 -6.76 18.24 -4.26
N THR A 88 -7.41 19.39 -4.06
CA THR A 88 -6.71 20.69 -3.97
C THR A 88 -6.03 20.97 -2.65
N GLU A 89 -6.34 20.21 -1.59
CA GLU A 89 -5.80 20.44 -0.24
C GLU A 89 -4.26 20.38 -0.20
N ALA A 90 -3.68 19.42 -0.93
CA ALA A 90 -2.24 19.22 -1.01
C ALA A 90 -1.64 19.68 -2.35
N ASN A 91 -2.46 20.10 -3.33
CA ASN A 91 -2.01 20.49 -4.65
C ASN A 91 -2.87 21.64 -5.22
N PRO A 92 -2.37 22.89 -5.24
CA PRO A 92 -3.14 24.04 -5.71
C PRO A 92 -3.42 24.03 -7.23
N PHE A 93 -2.72 23.19 -8.01
CA PHE A 93 -2.87 23.12 -9.47
C PHE A 93 -3.11 21.69 -9.94
N PRO A 94 -4.20 21.01 -9.52
CA PRO A 94 -4.42 19.61 -9.79
C PRO A 94 -4.57 19.31 -11.30
N SER A 95 -5.14 20.25 -12.06
CA SER A 95 -5.29 20.10 -13.52
C SER A 95 -3.96 20.20 -14.28
N VAL A 96 -3.00 21.00 -13.79
CA VAL A 96 -1.69 21.13 -14.46
C VAL A 96 -0.85 19.92 -14.08
N MET A 97 -0.72 19.65 -12.78
CA MET A 97 0.05 18.53 -12.26
C MET A 97 -0.47 17.18 -12.78
N GLY A 98 -1.79 16.98 -12.87
CA GLY A 98 -2.36 15.76 -13.44
C GLY A 98 -2.06 15.52 -14.92
N ARG A 99 -1.54 16.52 -15.65
CA ARG A 99 -1.12 16.40 -17.06
C ARG A 99 0.39 16.29 -17.24
N VAL A 100 1.17 16.92 -16.36
CA VAL A 100 2.64 17.05 -16.52
C VAL A 100 3.45 16.23 -15.53
N CYS A 101 2.83 15.71 -14.47
CA CYS A 101 3.51 14.82 -13.53
C CYS A 101 3.99 13.56 -14.28
N PRO A 102 5.28 13.19 -14.17
CA PRO A 102 5.89 12.10 -14.93
C PRO A 102 5.44 10.71 -14.49
#